data_AF-A0A8T1BJH5-F1
#
_entry.id   AF-A0A8T1BJH5-F1
#
_cell.length_a   1.000
_cell.length_b   1.000
_cell.length_c   1.000
_cell.angle_alpha   90.00
_cell.angle_beta   90.00
_cell.angle_gamma   90.00
#
_symmetry.space_group_name_H-M   'P 1'
#
loop_
_entity.id
_entity.type
_entity.pdbx_description
1 polymer ?
#
loop_
_entity_poly.entity_id
_entity_poly.type
_entity_poly.pdbx_seq_one_letter_code
_entity_poly.pdbx_strand_id
1 'polypeptide(L)'
;MRWWATQPTLWFVVEQMQMSFRRTISTQQGMKLFAAKKDASRSWSEHFVYLLMMATNASPTLVLKNIVKYADPELRHTLMAKCDLTRPDSLQQANELAMWA
;
A
#
# COMPACT_ATOMS: atom_id res chain seq x y z
N MET A 1 7.43 -2.52 -34.36
CA MET A 1 8.64 -1.77 -33.95
C MET A 1 9.18 -2.36 -32.67
N ARG A 2 10.51 -2.47 -32.54
CA ARG A 2 11.17 -2.98 -31.32
C ARG A 2 11.26 -1.84 -30.31
N TRP A 3 10.71 -1.99 -29.11
CA TRP A 3 10.64 -0.90 -28.13
C TRP A 3 12.02 -0.35 -27.74
N TRP A 4 13.08 -1.17 -27.80
CA TRP A 4 14.44 -0.75 -27.48
C TRP A 4 15.07 0.19 -28.52
N ALA A 5 14.40 0.39 -29.67
CA ALA A 5 14.78 1.41 -30.63
C ALA A 5 14.11 2.77 -30.36
N THR A 6 13.06 2.81 -29.53
CA THR A 6 12.25 4.01 -29.26
C THR A 6 12.35 4.52 -27.82
N GLN A 7 12.53 3.63 -26.83
CA GLN A 7 12.71 3.98 -25.41
C GLN A 7 13.74 3.05 -24.75
N PRO A 8 15.05 3.26 -24.99
CA PRO A 8 16.12 2.42 -24.45
C PRO A 8 16.50 2.81 -23.01
N THR A 9 15.52 3.02 -22.13
CA THR A 9 15.78 3.35 -20.73
C THR A 9 15.69 2.10 -19.85
N LEU A 10 16.53 2.05 -18.81
CA LEU A 10 16.48 0.98 -17.81
C LEU A 10 15.10 0.89 -17.14
N TRP A 11 14.46 2.04 -16.92
CA TRP A 11 13.11 2.11 -16.37
C TRP A 11 12.08 1.40 -17.25
N PHE A 12 12.09 1.70 -18.55
CA PHE A 12 11.11 1.13 -19.48
C PHE A 12 11.25 -0.39 -19.60
N VAL A 13 12.49 -0.92 -19.69
CA VAL A 13 12.68 -2.38 -19.75
C VAL A 13 12.23 -3.06 -18.46
N VAL A 14 12.48 -2.46 -17.29
CA VAL A 14 12.04 -3.00 -16.00
C VAL A 14 10.51 -3.03 -15.93
N GLU A 15 9.81 -1.98 -16.37
CA GLU A 15 8.36 -1.94 -16.41
C GLU A 15 7.77 -3.00 -17.36
N GLN A 16 8.32 -3.15 -18.57
CA GLN A 16 7.88 -4.17 -19.53
C GLN A 16 8.12 -5.59 -19.00
N MET A 17 9.26 -5.85 -18.36
CA MET A 17 9.56 -7.14 -17.73
C MET A 17 8.63 -7.40 -16.53
N GLN A 18 8.33 -6.39 -15.72
CA GLN A 18 7.37 -6.52 -14.63
C GLN A 18 5.97 -6.84 -15.17
N MET A 19 5.50 -6.16 -16.21
CA MET A 19 4.19 -6.45 -16.81
C MET A 19 4.12 -7.86 -17.41
N SER A 20 5.21 -8.32 -18.02
CA SER A 20 5.27 -9.62 -18.72
C SER A 20 5.52 -10.80 -17.78
N PHE A 21 6.27 -10.60 -16.69
CA PHE A 21 6.67 -11.66 -15.76
C PHE A 21 6.01 -11.56 -14.38
N ARG A 22 5.16 -10.55 -14.15
CA ARG A 22 4.43 -10.47 -12.88
C ARG A 22 3.67 -11.77 -12.66
N ARG A 23 3.93 -12.42 -11.54
CA ARG A 23 2.99 -13.39 -11.01
C ARG A 23 1.77 -12.61 -10.56
N THR A 24 0.60 -12.95 -11.08
CA THR A 24 -0.66 -12.37 -10.60
C THR A 24 -0.83 -12.75 -9.14
N ILE A 25 -0.64 -11.78 -8.26
CA ILE A 25 -0.99 -11.92 -6.85
C ILE A 25 -2.51 -11.90 -6.79
N SER A 26 -3.14 -13.00 -6.34
CA SER A 26 -4.59 -13.01 -6.17
C SER A 26 -4.99 -12.00 -5.09
N THR A 27 -6.23 -11.50 -5.12
CA THR A 27 -6.74 -10.59 -4.08
C THR A 27 -6.50 -11.16 -2.67
N GLN A 28 -6.72 -12.46 -2.48
CA GLN A 28 -6.50 -13.13 -1.20
C GLN A 28 -5.01 -13.14 -0.79
N GLN A 29 -4.08 -13.37 -1.73
CA GLN A 29 -2.65 -13.31 -1.48
C GLN A 29 -2.19 -11.87 -1.18
N GLY A 30 -2.71 -10.90 -1.92
CA GLY A 30 -2.46 -9.47 -1.71
C GLY A 30 -2.93 -9.01 -0.33
N MET A 31 -4.13 -9.41 0.09
CA MET A 31 -4.63 -9.13 1.45
C MET A 31 -3.77 -9.75 2.54
N LYS A 32 -3.27 -10.99 2.35
CA LYS A 32 -2.35 -11.63 3.30
C LYS A 32 -1.04 -10.86 3.40
N LEU A 33 -0.47 -10.47 2.27
CA LEU A 33 0.76 -9.68 2.19
C LEU A 33 0.59 -8.27 2.79
N PHE A 34 -0.57 -7.66 2.59
CA PHE A 34 -0.90 -6.34 3.12
C PHE A 34 -1.10 -6.34 4.65
N ALA A 35 -1.69 -7.40 5.21
CA ALA A 35 -1.91 -7.53 6.65
C ALA A 35 -0.69 -8.05 7.44
N ALA A 36 0.37 -8.48 6.75
CA ALA A 36 1.58 -8.99 7.36
C ALA A 36 2.25 -7.93 8.25
N LYS A 37 3.07 -8.39 9.20
CA LYS A 37 3.92 -7.47 9.98
C LYS A 37 4.97 -6.85 9.06
N LYS A 38 5.40 -5.62 9.36
CA LYS A 38 6.57 -5.01 8.71
C LYS A 38 7.77 -5.94 8.86
N ASP A 39 8.44 -6.18 7.76
CA ASP A 39 9.73 -6.86 7.73
C ASP A 39 10.78 -6.06 8.51
N ALA A 40 11.57 -6.73 9.34
CA ALA A 40 12.57 -6.07 10.17
C ALA A 40 13.64 -5.36 9.33
N SER A 41 13.94 -5.88 8.14
CA SER A 41 14.96 -5.34 7.23
C SER A 41 14.55 -4.07 6.48
N ARG A 42 13.24 -3.78 6.38
CA ARG A 42 12.72 -2.62 5.63
C ARG A 42 12.65 -1.39 6.51
N SER A 43 13.11 -0.26 6.00
CA SER A 43 12.76 1.06 6.53
C SER A 43 11.25 1.31 6.43
N TRP A 44 10.76 2.31 7.16
CA TRP A 44 9.35 2.70 7.08
C TRP A 44 8.95 3.24 5.71
N SER A 45 9.82 3.99 5.04
CA SER A 45 9.57 4.50 3.68
C SER A 45 9.46 3.38 2.66
N GLU A 46 10.35 2.38 2.71
CA GLU A 46 10.25 1.18 1.86
C GLU A 46 8.99 0.37 2.17
N HIS A 47 8.61 0.29 3.45
CA HIS A 47 7.39 -0.39 3.85
C HIS A 47 6.13 0.35 3.36
N PHE A 48 6.13 1.69 3.36
CA PHE A 48 5.03 2.48 2.81
C PHE A 48 4.84 2.22 1.31
N VAL A 49 5.92 2.22 0.53
CA VAL A 49 5.86 1.89 -0.91
C VAL A 49 5.38 0.44 -1.12
N TYR A 50 5.82 -0.50 -0.28
CA TYR A 50 5.30 -1.87 -0.29
C TYR A 50 3.79 -1.93 -0.04
N LEU A 51 3.30 -1.21 0.98
CA LEU A 51 1.86 -1.14 1.29
C LEU A 51 1.09 -0.53 0.12
N LEU A 52 1.57 0.56 -0.48
CA LEU A 52 0.95 1.17 -1.67
C LEU A 52 0.80 0.16 -2.81
N MET A 53 1.84 -0.63 -3.07
CA MET A 53 1.83 -1.61 -4.17
C MET A 53 0.91 -2.81 -3.89
N MET A 54 0.67 -3.12 -2.62
CA MET A 54 -0.26 -4.18 -2.21
C MET A 54 -1.71 -3.66 -2.07
N ALA A 55 -1.89 -2.35 -1.87
CA ALA A 55 -3.19 -1.71 -1.73
C ALA A 55 -3.98 -1.63 -3.05
N THR A 56 -3.32 -1.79 -4.21
CA THR A 56 -3.91 -1.66 -5.55
C THR A 56 -5.13 -2.55 -5.80
N ASN A 57 -5.29 -3.64 -5.02
CA ASN A 57 -6.45 -4.53 -5.03
C ASN A 57 -7.10 -4.72 -3.64
N ALA A 58 -6.73 -3.91 -2.65
CA ALA A 58 -7.25 -4.01 -1.29
C ALA A 58 -8.49 -3.12 -1.11
N SER A 59 -9.39 -3.49 -0.19
CA SER A 59 -10.49 -2.60 0.17
C SER A 59 -9.98 -1.35 0.90
N PRO A 60 -10.58 -0.17 0.68
CA PRO A 60 -10.21 1.06 1.39
C PRO A 60 -10.19 0.90 2.91
N THR A 61 -11.13 0.12 3.47
CA THR A 61 -11.19 -0.19 4.90
C THR A 61 -9.96 -0.97 5.39
N LEU A 62 -9.49 -1.95 4.61
CA LEU A 62 -8.30 -2.72 4.95
C LEU A 62 -7.06 -1.82 4.91
N VAL A 63 -6.98 -0.93 3.92
CA VAL A 63 -5.89 0.05 3.78
C VAL A 63 -5.83 0.97 4.99
N LEU A 64 -6.95 1.60 5.33
CA LEU A 64 -7.07 2.48 6.50
C LEU A 64 -6.65 1.78 7.79
N LYS A 65 -7.16 0.56 8.03
CA LYS A 65 -6.83 -0.24 9.21
C LYS A 65 -5.32 -0.46 9.37
N ASN A 66 -4.61 -0.81 8.30
CA ASN A 66 -3.18 -1.09 8.40
C ASN A 66 -2.34 0.17 8.54
N ILE A 67 -2.71 1.26 7.88
CA ILE A 67 -2.04 2.56 8.06
C ILE A 67 -2.14 3.00 9.52
N VAL A 68 -3.34 2.97 10.11
CA VAL A 68 -3.55 3.31 11.52
C VAL A 68 -2.76 2.39 12.45
N LYS A 69 -2.79 1.07 12.20
CA LYS A 69 -2.08 0.08 13.02
C LYS A 69 -0.56 0.28 13.05
N TYR A 70 0.02 0.71 11.93
CA TYR A 70 1.47 0.86 11.75
C TYR A 70 1.94 2.31 11.71
N ALA A 71 1.07 3.26 12.07
CA ALA A 71 1.44 4.65 12.21
C ALA A 71 2.54 4.85 13.26
N ASP A 72 3.16 6.03 13.22
CA ASP A 72 4.13 6.46 14.23
C ASP A 72 3.59 6.17 15.65
N PRO A 73 4.39 5.61 16.57
CA PRO A 73 3.94 5.26 17.91
C PRO A 73 3.24 6.41 18.66
N GLU A 74 3.67 7.66 18.45
CA GLU A 74 3.09 8.85 19.10
C GLU A 74 1.67 9.13 18.58
N LEU A 75 1.44 8.95 17.27
CA LEU A 75 0.15 9.20 16.62
C LEU A 75 -0.78 7.98 16.67
N ARG A 76 -0.23 6.77 16.73
CA ARG A 76 -0.97 5.51 16.59
C ARG A 76 -2.11 5.38 17.58
N HIS A 77 -1.88 5.69 18.85
CA HIS A 77 -2.90 5.55 19.88
C HIS A 77 -4.12 6.46 19.60
N THR A 78 -3.86 7.70 19.21
CA THR A 78 -4.90 8.67 18.89
C THR A 78 -5.61 8.33 17.57
N LEU A 79 -4.87 7.88 16.56
CA LEU A 79 -5.44 7.39 15.30
C LEU A 79 -6.32 6.16 15.53
N MET A 80 -5.90 5.20 16.36
CA MET A 80 -6.71 4.02 16.70
C MET A 80 -7.99 4.39 17.45
N ALA A 81 -7.97 5.41 18.30
CA ALA A 81 -9.15 5.89 19.00
C ALA A 81 -10.13 6.65 18.09
N LYS A 82 -9.61 7.38 17.10
CA LYS A 82 -10.42 8.15 16.14
C LYS A 82 -10.91 7.33 14.97
N CYS A 83 -10.24 6.23 14.63
CA CYS A 83 -10.59 5.40 13.51
C CYS A 83 -11.71 4.42 13.87
N ASP A 84 -12.85 4.56 13.18
CA ASP A 84 -13.98 3.65 13.25
C ASP A 84 -14.02 2.77 11.99
N LEU A 85 -13.64 1.50 12.14
CA LEU A 85 -13.63 0.53 11.05
C LEU A 85 -15.01 -0.03 10.68
N THR A 86 -16.07 0.35 11.41
CA THR A 86 -17.46 -0.03 11.10
C THR A 86 -18.13 0.94 10.13
N ARG A 87 -17.55 2.14 9.95
CA ARG A 87 -18.02 3.14 9.00
C ARG A 87 -17.96 2.65 7.54
N PRO A 88 -19.00 2.89 6.72
CA PRO A 88 -19.02 2.48 5.32
C PRO A 88 -18.16 3.38 4.41
N ASP A 89 -17.78 4.58 4.88
CA ASP A 89 -17.12 5.64 4.12
C ASP A 89 -15.61 5.73 4.40
N SER A 90 -14.89 4.61 4.29
CA SER A 90 -13.47 4.53 4.70
C SER A 90 -12.55 5.54 4.01
N LEU A 91 -12.84 5.97 2.77
CA LEU A 91 -12.05 7.01 2.08
C LEU A 91 -12.25 8.41 2.68
N GLN A 92 -13.49 8.76 3.03
CA GLN A 92 -13.79 10.04 3.67
C GLN A 92 -13.15 10.10 5.05
N GLN A 93 -13.27 9.04 5.83
CA GLN A 93 -12.62 8.95 7.14
C GLN A 93 -11.09 9.03 7.04
N ALA A 94 -10.48 8.39 6.03
CA ALA A 94 -9.04 8.51 5.81
C ALA A 94 -8.62 9.97 5.58
N ASN A 95 -9.40 10.72 4.80
CA ASN A 95 -9.18 12.16 4.60
C ASN A 95 -9.35 12.97 5.90
N GLU A 96 -10.39 12.70 6.69
CA GLU A 96 -10.62 13.36 7.99
C GLU A 96 -9.44 13.14 8.96
N LEU A 97 -8.91 11.91 9.03
CA LEU A 97 -7.76 11.58 9.88
C LEU A 97 -6.47 12.25 9.38
N ALA A 98 -6.27 12.32 8.06
CA ALA A 98 -5.11 12.98 7.46
C ALA A 98 -5.13 14.50 7.64
N MET A 99 -6.31 15.13 7.64
CA MET A 99 -6.47 16.56 7.92
C MET A 99 -6.26 16.90 9.40
N TRP A 100 -6.47 15.93 10.28
CA TRP A 100 -6.31 16.10 11.72
C TRP A 100 -4.86 15.92 12.20
N ALA A 101 -4.14 14.94 11.63
CA ALA A 101 -2.78 14.56 12.02
C ALA A 101 -1.74 15.62 11.63
#